data_AF-A0A662XEP6-F1
#
_entry.id   AF-A0A662XEP6-F1
#
_cell.length_a   1.000
_cell.length_b   1.000
_cell.length_c   1.000
_cell.angle_alpha   90.00
_cell.angle_beta   90.00
_cell.angle_gamma   90.00
#
_symmetry.space_group_name_H-M   'P 1'
#
loop_
_entity.id
_entity.type
_entity.pdbx_description
1 polymer ?
#
loop_
_entity_poly.entity_id
_entity_poly.type
_entity_poly.pdbx_seq_one_letter_code
_entity_poly.pdbx_strand_id
1 'polypeptide(L)' 'MATNISKKRKFVADGVFYAELNELLQRELYGDGYSGVEVRVTPMRTEIIIRATRTQEVLGEKG' A
#
# COMPACT_ATOMS: atom_id res chain seq x y z
N MET A 1 12.59 10.58 -16.65
CA MET A 1 12.32 12.03 -16.59
C MET A 1 11.19 12.25 -15.60
N ALA A 2 11.39 13.03 -14.54
CA ALA A 2 10.29 13.37 -13.63
C ALA A 2 9.36 14.33 -14.37
N THR A 3 8.16 13.85 -14.72
CA THR A 3 7.11 14.71 -15.29
C THR A 3 6.79 15.81 -14.29
N ASN A 4 6.90 17.06 -14.73
CA ASN A 4 6.66 18.21 -13.86
C ASN A 4 5.15 18.31 -13.54
N ILE A 5 4.75 17.70 -12.43
CA ILE A 5 3.35 17.58 -12.01
C ILE A 5 3.04 18.63 -10.95
N SER A 6 1.87 19.27 -11.06
CA SER A 6 1.42 20.21 -10.03
C SER A 6 1.27 19.49 -8.69
N LYS A 7 1.63 20.15 -7.58
CA LYS A 7 1.49 19.56 -6.22
C LYS A 7 0.09 19.01 -5.96
N LYS A 8 -0.97 19.70 -6.42
CA LYS A 8 -2.36 19.24 -6.31
C LYS A 8 -2.58 17.89 -6.99
N ARG A 9 -2.17 17.76 -8.25
CA ARG A 9 -2.27 16.48 -8.99
C ARG A 9 -1.42 15.38 -8.37
N LYS A 10 -0.26 15.72 -7.78
CA LYS A 10 0.55 14.77 -7.04
C LYS A 10 -0.20 14.20 -5.84
N PHE A 11 -0.78 15.04 -4.99
CA PHE A 11 -1.57 14.59 -3.83
C PHE A 11 -2.77 13.73 -4.24
N VAL A 12 -3.45 14.09 -5.33
CA VAL A 12 -4.55 13.27 -5.84
C VAL A 12 -4.05 11.92 -6.32
N ALA A 13 -2.95 11.88 -7.10
CA ALA A 13 -2.38 10.62 -7.56
C ALA A 13 -1.90 9.72 -6.41
N ASP A 14 -1.22 10.29 -5.41
CA ASP A 14 -0.75 9.58 -4.22
C ASP A 14 -1.94 9.01 -3.41
N GLY A 15 -3.04 9.79 -3.28
CA GLY A 15 -4.25 9.36 -2.59
C GLY A 15 -5.03 8.26 -3.35
N VAL A 16 -5.12 8.38 -4.67
CA VAL A 16 -5.74 7.33 -5.52
C VAL A 16 -4.93 6.04 -5.43
N PHE A 17 -3.60 6.13 -5.52
CA PHE A 17 -2.71 4.97 -5.36
C PHE A 17 -2.89 4.28 -4.01
N TYR A 18 -2.99 5.05 -2.92
CA TYR A 18 -3.26 4.51 -1.58
C TYR A 18 -4.61 3.78 -1.53
N ALA A 19 -5.67 4.38 -2.08
CA ALA A 19 -7.01 3.81 -2.08
C ALA A 19 -7.09 2.51 -2.88
N GLU A 20 -6.51 2.48 -4.08
CA GLU A 20 -6.45 1.28 -4.92
C GLU A 20 -5.67 0.15 -4.24
N LEU A 21 -4.53 0.47 -3.64
CA LEU A 21 -3.72 -0.52 -2.93
C LEU A 21 -4.45 -1.08 -1.70
N ASN A 22 -5.13 -0.23 -0.94
CA ASN A 22 -5.91 -0.66 0.21
C ASN A 22 -7.07 -1.57 -0.21
N GLU A 23 -7.81 -1.20 -1.27
CA GLU A 23 -8.92 -2.02 -1.78
C GLU A 23 -8.45 -3.38 -2.29
N LEU A 24 -7.33 -3.41 -3.02
CA LEU A 24 -6.72 -4.66 -3.51
C LEU A 24 -6.39 -5.60 -2.36
N LEU A 25 -5.62 -5.11 -1.37
CA LEU A 25 -5.18 -5.92 -0.24
C LEU A 25 -6.34 -6.33 0.66
N GLN A 26 -7.34 -5.47 0.84
CA GLN A 26 -8.53 -5.79 1.62
C GLN A 26 -9.35 -6.91 0.98
N ARG A 27 -9.42 -6.99 -0.35
CA ARG A 27 -10.14 -8.06 -1.05
C ARG A 27 -9.39 -9.39 -1.02
N GLU A 28 -8.09 -9.36 -1.29
CA GLU A 28 -7.26 -10.57 -1.33
C GLU A 28 -7.03 -11.15 0.08
N LEU A 29 -6.79 -10.30 1.08
CA LEU A 29 -6.44 -10.71 2.45
C LEU A 29 -7.62 -10.60 3.42
N TYR A 30 -8.86 -10.55 2.92
CA TYR A 30 -10.08 -10.45 3.75
C TYR A 30 -10.13 -11.59 4.80
N GLY A 31 -9.67 -12.77 4.40
CA GLY A 31 -9.64 -13.99 5.22
C GLY A 31 -8.46 -14.08 6.19
N ASP A 32 -7.43 -13.24 6.05
CA ASP A 32 -6.14 -13.39 6.76
C ASP A 32 -5.93 -12.28 7.82
N GLY A 33 -6.99 -11.53 8.11
CA GLY A 33 -6.99 -10.53 9.18
C GLY A 33 -6.25 -9.24 8.81
N TYR A 34 -6.32 -8.84 7.55
CA TYR A 34 -5.87 -7.52 7.11
C TYR A 34 -6.54 -6.39 7.92
N SER A 35 -5.74 -5.44 8.39
CA SER A 35 -6.19 -4.29 9.18
C SER A 35 -5.95 -2.95 8.46
N GLY A 36 -5.00 -2.89 7.53
CA GLY A 36 -4.72 -1.69 6.75
C GLY A 36 -3.33 -1.67 6.14
N VAL A 37 -3.07 -0.66 5.30
CA VAL A 37 -1.77 -0.43 4.66
C VAL A 37 -1.27 0.98 4.98
N GLU A 38 0.04 1.11 5.12
CA GLU A 38 0.73 2.39 5.26
C GLU A 38 1.82 2.48 4.17
N VAL A 39 1.79 3.54 3.37
CA VAL A 39 2.74 3.76 2.28
C VAL A 39 3.70 4.86 2.69
N ARG A 40 4.98 4.50 2.88
CA ARG A 40 6.04 5.44 3.22
C ARG A 40 6.97 5.63 2.03
N VAL A 41 6.86 6.80 1.39
CA VAL A 41 7.68 7.17 0.24
C VAL A 41 8.94 7.88 0.70
N THR A 42 10.11 7.31 0.41
CA THR A 42 11.40 8.00 0.51
C THR A 42 11.99 8.18 -0.89
N PRO A 43 12.91 9.13 -1.10
CA PRO A 43 13.54 9.31 -2.42
C PRO A 43 14.29 8.07 -2.95
N MET A 44 14.76 7.19 -2.05
CA MET A 44 15.52 5.99 -2.41
C MET A 44 14.65 4.74 -2.54
N ARG A 45 13.57 4.65 -1.75
CA ARG A 45 12.67 3.48 -1.73
C ARG A 45 11.27 3.85 -1.26
N THR A 46 10.28 3.15 -1.79
CA THR A 46 8.92 3.15 -1.26
C THR A 46 8.73 1.91 -0.41
N GLU A 47 8.37 2.10 0.85
CA GLU A 47 8.02 1.02 1.77
C GLU A 47 6.50 0.90 1.84
N ILE A 48 5.99 -0.33 1.68
CA ILE A 48 4.58 -0.65 1.86
C ILE A 48 4.49 -1.52 3.11
N ILE A 49 3.89 -0.97 4.16
CA ILE A 49 3.76 -1.63 5.46
C ILE A 49 2.34 -2.14 5.59
N ILE A 50 2.20 -3.47 5.59
CA ILE A 50 0.90 -4.14 5.75
C ILE A 50 0.68 -4.41 7.24
N ARG A 51 -0.45 -3.95 7.76
CA ARG A 51 -0.90 -4.22 9.13
C ARG A 51 -1.93 -5.34 9.06
N ALA A 52 -1.66 -6.45 9.73
CA ALA A 52 -2.57 -7.59 9.81
C ALA A 52 -2.48 -8.26 11.18
N THR A 53 -3.56 -8.89 11.61
CA THR A 53 -3.61 -9.64 12.88
C THR A 53 -2.92 -11.00 12.75
N ARG A 54 -2.95 -11.63 11.57
CA ARG A 54 -2.31 -12.92 11.30
C ARG A 54 -1.21 -12.75 10.25
N THR A 55 -0.05 -12.29 10.68
CA THR A 55 1.07 -11.96 9.79
C THR A 55 1.64 -13.17 9.04
N GLN A 56 1.53 -14.38 9.59
CA GLN A 56 2.01 -15.60 8.93
C GLN A 56 1.15 -16.01 7.73
N GLU A 57 -0.17 -15.88 7.83
CA GLU A 57 -1.09 -16.19 6.73
C GLU A 57 -0.88 -15.20 5.57
N VAL A 58 -0.61 -13.93 5.90
CA VAL A 58 -0.29 -12.89 4.90
C VAL A 58 1.06 -13.11 4.21
N LEU A 59 2.06 -13.66 4.89
CA LEU A 59 3.36 -14.01 4.27
C LEU A 59 3.32 -15.35 3.49
N GLY A 60 2.41 -16.27 3.85
CA GLY A 60 2.35 -17.60 3.24
C GLY A 60 3.57 -18.49 3.59
N GLU A 61 3.69 -19.64 2.90
CA GLU A 61 4.62 -20.71 3.29
C GLU A 61 6.11 -20.39 3.09
N LYS A 62 6.47 -19.35 2.32
CA LYS A 62 7.87 -18.98 2.04
C LYS A 62 8.18 -17.49 2.15
N GLY A 63 7.22 -16.69 2.61
CA GLY A 63 7.30 -15.23 2.63
C GLY A 63 7.02 -14.59 1.28
#